data_AF-A0A0L0VXQ7-F1
#
_entry.id   AF-A0A0L0VXQ7-F1
#
_cell.length_a   1.000
_cell.length_b   1.000
_cell.length_c   1.000
_cell.angle_alpha   90.00
_cell.angle_beta   90.00
_cell.angle_gamma   90.00
#
_symmetry.space_group_name_H-M   'P 1'
#
loop_
_entity.id
_entity.type
_entity.pdbx_description
1 polymer ?
#
loop_
_entity_poly.entity_id
_entity_poly.type
_entity_poly.pdbx_seq_one_letter_code
_entity_poly.pdbx_strand_id
1 'polypeptide(L)'
;MILEDIDLIPTIPFTGTHGLLQALQIYLQISLGLFLGGLTVPSLSWPAHGFRLGLLVWLCPKIMDYSISPNYSFGNTLANQILFSYFGWTLLASLLDLALLPFVSPGPPRWIRPTEEELERVLDLKGAAVLTRLTPDRREQACEELIPKHWQTVPFPAPFSTGRLLYAYDYLTLVRPTTSPLFPWQFRAFDWSMPALSAGGVAGRGYGRPETGRKSALVHLLVYVMFIVYVDNLALRSIGRITMAELGTIHQLMLTIGAGCLISLATGPCESVIFRRLLSGKIVPPTALLANFNQPYLASSIQDFWGNRWHHSVRRQLTRLGSLFPLGRTKTGNAFWAYVLSAMLHSFILARSKPEPSSSNPASYLALFFDRPTVAFFVSQGFAMMIERHFVPHSMRRLWFWITILIAGRWYIDGILKSYITPAPIVLK
;
A
#
# COMPACT_ATOMS: atom_id res chain seq x y z
N MET A 1 -31.87 24.54 -11.59
CA MET A 1 -30.76 23.63 -11.92
C MET A 1 -31.41 22.35 -12.43
N ILE A 2 -31.52 22.23 -13.75
CA ILE A 2 -32.22 21.13 -14.41
C ILE A 2 -31.26 19.93 -14.39
N LEU A 3 -31.69 18.82 -13.79
CA LEU A 3 -31.01 17.52 -13.80
C LEU A 3 -31.17 16.91 -15.20
N GLU A 4 -30.48 17.46 -16.19
CA GLU A 4 -30.32 16.83 -17.49
C GLU A 4 -29.19 15.78 -17.41
N ASP A 5 -29.55 14.54 -17.77
CA ASP A 5 -28.69 13.39 -18.08
C ASP A 5 -27.63 12.99 -17.03
N ILE A 6 -28.11 12.26 -16.01
CA ILE A 6 -27.28 11.32 -15.25
C ILE A 6 -27.06 10.08 -16.13
N ASP A 7 -26.03 10.10 -16.96
CA ASP A 7 -25.41 8.88 -17.46
C ASP A 7 -24.93 8.06 -16.25
N LEU A 8 -25.66 6.98 -15.94
CA LEU A 8 -25.36 6.07 -14.82
C LEU A 8 -24.06 5.26 -15.03
N ILE A 9 -23.44 5.38 -16.19
CA ILE A 9 -22.22 4.64 -16.56
C ILE A 9 -21.13 5.67 -16.90
N PRO A 10 -20.08 5.80 -16.06
CA PRO A 10 -18.98 6.69 -16.37
C PRO A 10 -18.33 6.32 -17.70
N THR A 11 -18.28 7.26 -18.63
CA THR A 11 -17.36 7.18 -19.77
C THR A 11 -16.02 7.79 -19.36
N ILE A 12 -15.27 7.09 -18.50
CA ILE A 12 -13.82 7.31 -18.51
C ILE A 12 -13.40 6.94 -19.94
N PRO A 13 -12.84 7.87 -20.73
CA PRO A 13 -12.62 7.63 -22.16
C PRO A 13 -11.72 6.41 -22.30
N PHE A 14 -12.29 5.33 -22.84
CA PHE A 14 -11.54 4.13 -23.15
C PHE A 14 -10.75 4.39 -24.42
N THR A 15 -9.46 4.69 -24.29
CA THR A 15 -8.61 5.06 -25.44
C THR A 15 -8.00 3.85 -26.16
N GLY A 16 -8.44 2.64 -25.82
CA GLY A 16 -7.82 1.39 -26.30
C GLY A 16 -6.61 0.94 -25.46
N THR A 17 -6.31 -0.35 -25.56
CA THR A 17 -5.14 -0.97 -24.90
C THR A 17 -3.95 -0.98 -25.86
N HIS A 18 -2.78 -0.53 -25.42
CA HIS A 18 -1.56 -0.53 -26.23
C HIS A 18 -0.29 -0.73 -25.39
N GLY A 19 0.77 -1.22 -26.02
CA GLY A 19 2.10 -1.39 -25.43
C GLY A 19 2.20 -2.39 -24.27
N LEU A 20 1.15 -3.16 -23.95
CA LEU A 20 1.13 -4.06 -22.79
C LEU A 20 2.20 -5.16 -22.85
N LEU A 21 2.54 -5.67 -24.04
CA LEU A 21 3.60 -6.66 -24.20
C LEU A 21 4.98 -6.07 -23.86
N GLN A 22 5.25 -4.84 -24.30
CA GLN A 22 6.48 -4.12 -23.97
C GLN A 22 6.54 -3.79 -22.48
N ALA A 23 5.43 -3.35 -21.89
CA ALA A 23 5.34 -3.12 -20.45
C ALA A 23 5.62 -4.40 -19.66
N LEU A 24 5.08 -5.54 -20.09
CA LEU A 24 5.33 -6.85 -19.48
C LEU A 24 6.82 -7.24 -19.60
N GLN A 25 7.43 -7.05 -20.77
CA GLN A 25 8.86 -7.32 -20.98
C GLN A 25 9.73 -6.48 -20.01
N ILE A 26 9.43 -5.20 -19.86
CA ILE A 26 10.14 -4.31 -18.92
C ILE A 26 9.92 -4.76 -17.48
N TYR A 27 8.68 -5.07 -17.10
CA TYR A 27 8.35 -5.59 -15.78
C TYR A 27 9.12 -6.87 -15.45
N LEU A 28 9.25 -7.79 -16.40
CA LEU A 28 10.02 -9.03 -16.24
C LEU A 28 11.52 -8.73 -16.03
N GLN A 29 12.09 -7.79 -16.78
CA GLN A 29 13.48 -7.36 -16.57
C GLN A 29 13.70 -6.76 -15.17
N ILE A 30 12.78 -5.90 -14.72
CA ILE A 30 12.83 -5.31 -13.39
C ILE A 30 12.72 -6.39 -12.31
N SER A 31 11.74 -7.28 -12.44
CA SER A 31 11.49 -8.37 -11.49
C SER A 31 12.69 -9.30 -11.39
N LEU A 32 13.29 -9.67 -12.52
CA LEU A 32 14.50 -10.48 -12.56
C LEU A 32 15.68 -9.77 -11.89
N GLY A 33 15.91 -8.49 -12.20
CA GLY A 33 16.99 -7.72 -11.58
C GLY A 33 16.82 -7.59 -10.06
N LEU A 34 15.61 -7.27 -9.60
CA LEU A 34 15.28 -7.25 -8.16
C LEU A 34 15.50 -8.61 -7.50
N PHE A 35 15.05 -9.69 -8.16
CA PHE A 35 15.22 -11.05 -7.65
C PHE A 35 16.71 -11.41 -7.53
N LEU A 36 17.52 -11.14 -8.54
CA LEU A 36 18.97 -11.34 -8.52
C LEU A 36 19.63 -10.53 -7.39
N GLY A 37 19.20 -9.28 -7.20
CA GLY A 37 19.65 -8.48 -6.06
C GLY A 37 19.24 -9.09 -4.72
N GLY A 38 18.01 -9.60 -4.60
CA GLY A 38 17.50 -10.31 -3.42
C GLY A 38 18.30 -11.57 -3.09
N LEU A 39 18.82 -12.29 -4.09
CA LEU A 39 19.71 -13.44 -3.90
C LEU A 39 21.04 -13.07 -3.24
N THR A 40 21.47 -11.80 -3.34
CA THR A 40 22.69 -11.34 -2.67
C THR A 40 22.49 -11.05 -1.18
N VAL A 41 21.25 -10.87 -0.71
CA VAL A 41 20.93 -10.75 0.72
C VAL A 41 21.09 -12.13 1.38
N PRO A 42 21.72 -12.28 2.57
CA PRO A 42 22.11 -11.27 3.55
C PRO A 42 23.52 -10.71 3.39
N SER A 43 24.23 -11.00 2.30
CA SER A 43 25.64 -10.59 2.18
C SER A 43 25.79 -9.08 2.32
N LEU A 44 26.65 -8.67 3.25
CA LEU A 44 27.07 -7.29 3.46
C LEU A 44 28.45 -7.02 2.84
N SER A 45 28.98 -7.96 2.05
CA SER A 45 30.27 -7.77 1.38
C SER A 45 30.20 -6.63 0.36
N TRP A 46 31.34 -5.96 0.15
CA TRP A 46 31.47 -4.89 -0.84
C TRP A 46 31.03 -5.31 -2.25
N PRO A 47 31.38 -6.50 -2.77
CA PRO A 47 30.88 -6.93 -4.08
C PRO A 47 29.36 -7.06 -4.15
N ALA A 48 28.73 -7.62 -3.10
CA ALA A 48 27.27 -7.76 -3.06
C ALA A 48 26.57 -6.39 -2.96
N HIS A 49 27.15 -5.44 -2.21
CA HIS A 49 26.62 -4.09 -2.15
C HIS A 49 26.82 -3.33 -3.47
N GLY A 50 28.02 -3.39 -4.06
CA GLY A 50 28.33 -2.80 -5.36
C GLY A 50 27.43 -3.31 -6.48
N PHE A 51 27.13 -4.62 -6.50
CA PHE A 51 26.17 -5.20 -7.43
C PHE A 51 24.77 -4.58 -7.29
N ARG A 52 24.27 -4.45 -6.05
CA ARG A 52 22.94 -3.87 -5.78
C ARG A 52 22.88 -2.37 -6.11
N LEU A 53 23.97 -1.63 -5.92
CA LEU A 53 24.09 -0.24 -6.40
C LEU A 53 24.11 -0.17 -7.94
N GLY A 54 24.77 -1.13 -8.61
CA GLY A 54 24.71 -1.27 -10.07
C GLY A 54 23.29 -1.52 -10.57
N LEU A 55 22.52 -2.38 -9.86
CA LEU A 55 21.10 -2.59 -10.14
C LEU A 55 20.28 -1.31 -10.00
N LEU A 56 20.61 -0.44 -9.03
CA LEU A 56 19.91 0.85 -8.87
C LEU A 56 20.03 1.70 -10.15
N VAL A 57 21.24 1.81 -10.72
CA VAL A 57 21.50 2.56 -11.95
C VAL A 57 20.79 1.93 -13.16
N TRP A 58 20.80 0.60 -13.26
CA TRP A 58 20.21 -0.11 -14.38
C TRP A 58 18.68 -0.18 -14.35
N LEU A 59 18.08 -0.40 -13.17
CA LEU A 59 16.65 -0.62 -13.02
C LEU A 59 15.85 0.66 -12.82
N CYS A 60 16.43 1.72 -12.25
CA CYS A 60 15.69 2.96 -12.01
C CYS A 60 15.10 3.54 -13.31
N PRO A 61 15.84 3.71 -14.42
CA PRO A 61 15.26 4.20 -15.67
C PRO A 61 14.13 3.31 -16.21
N LYS A 62 14.25 1.99 -16.06
CA LYS A 62 13.22 1.03 -16.48
C LYS A 62 11.96 1.12 -15.63
N ILE A 63 12.11 1.28 -14.31
CA ILE A 63 10.99 1.49 -13.41
C ILE A 63 10.29 2.81 -13.74
N MET A 64 11.04 3.88 -14.00
CA MET A 64 10.47 5.16 -14.40
C MET A 64 9.68 5.02 -15.71
N ASP A 65 10.27 4.44 -16.76
CA ASP A 65 9.58 4.18 -18.03
C ASP A 65 8.30 3.35 -17.83
N TYR A 66 8.39 2.22 -17.13
CA TYR A 66 7.22 1.39 -16.80
C TYR A 66 6.12 2.19 -16.10
N SER A 67 6.50 3.07 -15.18
CA SER A 67 5.57 3.80 -14.30
C SER A 67 4.84 4.94 -14.99
N ILE A 68 5.53 5.68 -15.87
CA ILE A 68 5.03 6.97 -16.39
C ILE A 68 4.83 7.01 -17.90
N SER A 69 5.41 6.07 -18.66
CA SER A 69 5.41 6.13 -20.12
C SER A 69 3.99 6.05 -20.70
N PRO A 70 3.55 6.99 -21.54
CA PRO A 70 2.24 6.96 -22.18
C PRO A 70 2.10 5.84 -23.22
N ASN A 71 3.21 5.18 -23.59
CA ASN A 71 3.24 4.06 -24.52
C ASN A 71 2.55 2.80 -24.00
N TYR A 72 2.24 2.73 -22.70
CA TYR A 72 1.55 1.61 -22.07
C TYR A 72 0.18 2.05 -21.59
N SER A 73 -0.89 1.36 -21.99
CA SER A 73 -2.24 1.69 -21.53
C SER A 73 -3.14 0.46 -21.49
N PHE A 74 -3.95 0.38 -20.44
CA PHE A 74 -5.13 -0.48 -20.31
C PHE A 74 -6.40 0.21 -20.85
N GLY A 75 -6.26 1.35 -21.51
CA GLY A 75 -7.37 2.18 -21.99
C GLY A 75 -8.09 2.96 -20.89
N ASN A 76 -7.71 2.82 -19.62
CA ASN A 76 -8.32 3.53 -18.51
C ASN A 76 -7.25 4.22 -17.65
N THR A 77 -7.38 5.53 -17.44
CA THR A 77 -6.35 6.32 -16.73
C THR A 77 -6.15 5.89 -15.29
N LEU A 78 -7.24 5.59 -14.56
CA LEU A 78 -7.16 5.11 -13.18
C LEU A 78 -6.48 3.74 -13.12
N ALA A 79 -6.85 2.82 -14.01
CA ALA A 79 -6.19 1.53 -14.14
C ALA A 79 -4.71 1.69 -14.46
N ASN A 80 -4.34 2.62 -15.34
CA ASN A 80 -2.95 2.91 -15.67
C ASN A 80 -2.16 3.44 -14.46
N GLN A 81 -2.72 4.38 -13.70
CA GLN A 81 -2.07 4.91 -12.49
C GLN A 81 -1.85 3.81 -11.44
N ILE A 82 -2.86 2.96 -11.20
CA ILE A 82 -2.76 1.88 -10.22
C ILE A 82 -1.80 0.78 -10.71
N LEU A 83 -1.95 0.31 -11.94
CA LEU A 83 -1.21 -0.83 -12.47
C LEU A 83 0.24 -0.49 -12.83
N PHE A 84 0.51 0.73 -13.28
CA PHE A 84 1.86 1.15 -13.65
C PHE A 84 2.53 1.98 -12.55
N SER A 85 1.92 3.07 -12.10
CA SER A 85 2.59 4.02 -11.21
C SER A 85 2.66 3.55 -9.76
N TYR A 86 1.58 3.00 -9.19
CA TYR A 86 1.62 2.43 -7.82
C TYR A 86 2.52 1.19 -7.73
N PHE A 87 2.42 0.26 -8.69
CA PHE A 87 3.34 -0.88 -8.74
C PHE A 87 4.78 -0.42 -9.01
N GLY A 88 4.97 0.55 -9.88
CA GLY A 88 6.23 1.21 -10.14
C GLY A 88 6.90 1.75 -8.89
N TRP A 89 6.14 2.45 -8.03
CA TRP A 89 6.62 2.87 -6.71
C TRP A 89 7.04 1.67 -5.85
N THR A 90 6.22 0.61 -5.82
CA THR A 90 6.54 -0.59 -5.02
C THR A 90 7.85 -1.23 -5.47
N LEU A 91 8.11 -1.26 -6.78
CA LEU A 91 9.37 -1.73 -7.38
C LEU A 91 10.52 -0.79 -7.03
N LEU A 92 10.33 0.53 -7.13
CA LEU A 92 11.32 1.54 -6.78
C LEU A 92 11.70 1.47 -5.28
N ALA A 93 10.71 1.38 -4.40
CA ALA A 93 10.92 1.27 -2.97
C ALA A 93 11.67 -0.02 -2.60
N SER A 94 11.36 -1.12 -3.29
CA SER A 94 12.07 -2.40 -3.13
C SER A 94 13.51 -2.31 -3.61
N LEU A 95 13.75 -1.64 -4.74
CA LEU A 95 15.08 -1.39 -5.28
C LEU A 95 15.91 -0.54 -4.32
N LEU A 96 15.34 0.52 -3.76
CA LEU A 96 16.00 1.39 -2.79
C LEU A 96 16.31 0.65 -1.48
N ASP A 97 15.35 -0.11 -0.93
CA ASP A 97 15.58 -0.91 0.29
C ASP A 97 16.69 -1.95 0.09
N LEU A 98 16.76 -2.56 -1.10
CA LEU A 98 17.77 -3.54 -1.46
C LEU A 98 19.16 -2.91 -1.63
N ALA A 99 19.23 -1.85 -2.45
CA ALA A 99 20.47 -1.15 -2.79
C ALA A 99 21.08 -0.43 -1.58
N LEU A 100 20.24 0.14 -0.72
CA LEU A 100 20.64 0.91 0.45
C LEU A 100 20.56 0.10 1.75
N LEU A 101 20.47 -1.24 1.66
CA LEU A 101 20.31 -2.13 2.82
C LEU A 101 21.23 -1.80 4.01
N PRO A 102 22.55 -1.54 3.83
CA PRO A 102 23.44 -1.22 4.95
C PRO A 102 23.06 0.05 5.72
N PHE A 103 22.30 0.95 5.10
CA PHE A 103 21.91 2.25 5.66
C PHE A 103 20.51 2.22 6.28
N VAL A 104 19.58 1.44 5.72
CA VAL A 104 18.18 1.33 6.18
C VAL A 104 17.99 0.36 7.36
N SER A 105 18.96 -0.52 7.63
CA SER A 105 18.80 -1.60 8.61
C SER A 105 20.13 -1.98 9.25
N PRO A 106 20.17 -2.29 10.57
CA PRO A 106 21.38 -2.80 11.22
C PRO A 106 21.80 -4.18 10.68
N GLY A 107 20.88 -4.88 10.01
CA GLY A 107 21.14 -6.12 9.31
C GLY A 107 19.96 -6.55 8.44
N PRO A 108 20.16 -7.55 7.57
CA PRO A 108 19.08 -8.17 6.80
C PRO A 108 18.11 -8.92 7.73
N PRO A 109 16.80 -8.92 7.40
CA PRO A 109 15.79 -9.56 8.23
C PRO A 109 15.98 -11.08 8.24
N ARG A 110 15.94 -11.71 9.41
CA ARG A 110 16.04 -13.17 9.51
C ARG A 110 14.69 -13.81 9.29
N TRP A 111 14.68 -14.98 8.66
CA TRP A 111 13.47 -15.79 8.63
C TRP A 111 13.11 -16.25 10.03
N ILE A 112 11.81 -16.33 10.26
CA ILE A 112 11.21 -17.00 11.40
C ILE A 112 10.22 -18.04 10.89
N ARG A 113 10.07 -19.11 11.67
CA ARG A 113 9.10 -20.19 11.44
C ARG A 113 8.56 -20.67 12.79
N PRO A 114 7.43 -21.38 12.81
CA PRO A 114 6.99 -22.10 14.00
C PRO A 114 8.07 -23.07 14.48
N THR A 115 8.07 -23.39 15.78
CA THR A 115 8.84 -24.53 16.30
C THR A 115 8.33 -25.82 15.65
N GLU A 116 9.13 -26.89 15.67
CA GLU A 116 8.73 -28.17 15.06
C GLU A 116 7.44 -28.72 15.68
N GLU A 117 7.36 -28.71 17.02
CA GLU A 117 6.16 -29.08 17.79
C GLU A 117 4.92 -28.27 17.36
N GLU A 118 5.08 -26.96 17.18
CA GLU A 118 3.98 -26.07 16.82
C GLU A 118 3.56 -26.25 15.36
N LEU A 119 4.52 -26.52 14.47
CA LEU A 119 4.25 -26.84 13.08
C LEU A 119 3.47 -28.14 12.95
N GLU A 120 3.88 -29.20 13.66
CA GLU A 120 3.18 -30.48 13.71
C GLU A 120 1.74 -30.30 14.21
N ARG A 121 1.56 -29.61 15.35
CA ARG A 121 0.24 -29.28 15.92
C ARG A 121 -0.67 -28.60 14.90
N VAL A 122 -0.17 -27.59 14.18
CA VAL A 122 -0.99 -26.83 13.21
C VAL A 122 -1.28 -27.66 11.96
N LEU A 123 -0.35 -28.50 11.52
CA LEU A 123 -0.56 -29.41 10.38
C LEU A 123 -1.57 -30.52 10.70
N ASP A 124 -1.58 -31.04 11.92
CA ASP A 124 -2.58 -32.00 12.38
C ASP A 124 -3.98 -31.38 12.42
N LEU A 125 -4.09 -30.17 12.98
CA LEU A 125 -5.34 -29.41 12.97
C LEU A 125 -5.81 -29.09 11.54
N LYS A 126 -4.88 -28.82 10.62
CA LYS A 126 -5.19 -28.67 9.19
C LYS A 126 -5.71 -29.99 8.60
N GLY A 127 -5.17 -31.14 9.00
CA GLY A 127 -5.64 -32.46 8.56
C GLY A 127 -7.05 -32.81 9.04
N ALA A 128 -7.40 -32.37 10.26
CA ALA A 128 -8.71 -32.65 10.86
C ALA A 128 -9.87 -32.11 10.00
N ALA A 129 -10.88 -32.95 9.72
CA ALA A 129 -12.00 -32.68 8.80
C ALA A 129 -13.01 -31.61 9.28
N VAL A 130 -12.70 -30.86 10.32
CA VAL A 130 -13.71 -30.17 11.15
C VAL A 130 -14.18 -28.82 10.58
N LEU A 131 -13.38 -28.13 9.74
CA LEU A 131 -13.63 -26.71 9.43
C LEU A 131 -14.87 -26.38 8.54
N THR A 132 -15.37 -27.33 7.75
CA THR A 132 -16.39 -27.04 6.72
C THR A 132 -17.83 -27.00 7.26
N ARG A 133 -18.14 -27.67 8.39
CA ARG A 133 -19.49 -27.74 8.97
C ARG A 133 -19.70 -26.91 10.24
N LEU A 134 -18.73 -26.10 10.64
CA LEU A 134 -18.81 -25.30 11.86
C LEU A 134 -19.72 -24.08 11.72
N THR A 135 -20.38 -23.74 12.84
CA THR A 135 -21.00 -22.44 13.05
C THR A 135 -19.96 -21.31 12.91
N PRO A 136 -20.37 -20.05 12.63
CA PRO A 136 -19.45 -18.94 12.49
C PRO A 136 -18.45 -18.79 13.65
N ASP A 137 -18.94 -18.85 14.90
CA ASP A 137 -18.11 -18.67 16.11
C ASP A 137 -17.08 -19.81 16.26
N ARG A 138 -17.50 -21.05 16.03
CA ARG A 138 -16.59 -22.21 16.06
C ARG A 138 -15.56 -22.17 14.94
N ARG A 139 -15.90 -21.61 13.77
CA ARG A 139 -14.94 -21.42 12.67
C ARG A 139 -13.89 -20.38 13.04
N GLU A 140 -14.29 -19.29 13.70
CA GLU A 140 -13.38 -18.25 14.15
C GLU A 140 -12.39 -18.80 15.16
N GLN A 141 -12.88 -19.51 16.18
CA GLN A 141 -12.03 -20.21 17.16
C GLN A 141 -11.07 -21.19 16.46
N ALA A 142 -11.56 -22.01 15.54
CA ALA A 142 -10.72 -22.95 14.80
C ALA A 142 -9.66 -22.25 13.91
N CYS A 143 -9.94 -21.04 13.42
CA CYS A 143 -8.92 -20.24 12.72
C CYS A 143 -7.86 -19.72 13.69
N GLU A 144 -8.22 -19.33 14.91
CA GLU A 144 -7.24 -18.91 15.92
C GLU A 144 -6.33 -20.05 16.34
N GLU A 145 -6.85 -21.27 16.47
CA GLU A 145 -6.07 -22.46 16.80
C GLU A 145 -5.03 -22.81 15.71
N LEU A 146 -5.27 -22.42 14.45
CA LEU A 146 -4.33 -22.58 13.34
C LEU A 146 -3.22 -21.52 13.31
N ILE A 147 -3.24 -20.53 14.21
CA ILE A 147 -2.16 -19.55 14.33
C ILE A 147 -1.06 -20.14 15.22
N PRO A 148 0.19 -20.23 14.73
CA PRO A 148 1.32 -20.68 15.56
C PRO A 148 1.58 -19.72 16.72
N LYS A 149 1.76 -20.27 17.92
CA LYS A 149 2.04 -19.54 19.17
C LYS A 149 3.53 -19.39 19.44
N HIS A 150 4.31 -20.40 19.07
CA HIS A 150 5.75 -20.44 19.30
C HIS A 150 6.51 -20.36 17.98
N TRP A 151 7.44 -19.43 17.93
CA TRP A 151 8.21 -19.10 16.75
C TRP A 151 9.70 -19.10 17.07
N GLN A 152 10.50 -19.48 16.10
CA GLN A 152 11.95 -19.53 16.20
C GLN A 152 12.60 -18.86 14.99
N THR A 153 13.77 -18.27 15.21
CA THR A 153 14.60 -17.73 14.12
C THR A 153 15.28 -18.87 13.37
N VAL A 154 15.30 -18.76 12.05
CA VAL A 154 15.95 -19.72 11.15
C VAL A 154 17.28 -19.13 10.68
N PRO A 155 18.37 -19.94 10.62
CA PRO A 155 19.62 -19.52 10.01
C PRO A 155 19.41 -19.06 8.55
N PHE A 156 20.28 -18.17 8.07
CA PHE A 156 20.23 -17.78 6.67
C PHE A 156 20.49 -19.00 5.77
N PRO A 157 19.71 -19.18 4.68
CA PRO A 157 19.91 -20.32 3.79
C PRO A 157 21.29 -20.26 3.11
N ALA A 158 21.89 -21.41 2.78
CA ALA A 158 23.16 -21.41 2.05
C ALA A 158 23.04 -20.69 0.69
N PRO A 159 24.11 -20.04 0.19
CA PRO A 159 24.16 -19.57 -1.19
C PRO A 159 23.81 -20.70 -2.18
N PHE A 160 23.21 -20.35 -3.32
CA PHE A 160 22.84 -21.32 -4.39
C PHE A 160 21.92 -22.48 -3.96
N SER A 161 21.14 -22.31 -2.88
CA SER A 161 20.14 -23.27 -2.44
C SER A 161 18.71 -22.86 -2.84
N THR A 162 17.78 -23.81 -2.88
CA THR A 162 16.34 -23.50 -3.02
C THR A 162 15.86 -22.58 -1.89
N GLY A 163 16.41 -22.73 -0.68
CA GLY A 163 16.15 -21.82 0.43
C GLY A 163 16.54 -20.38 0.11
N ARG A 164 17.65 -20.17 -0.61
CA ARG A 164 18.08 -18.83 -1.06
C ARG A 164 17.12 -18.22 -2.08
N LEU A 165 16.61 -19.03 -3.03
CA LEU A 165 15.61 -18.59 -4.00
C LEU A 165 14.31 -18.13 -3.29
N LEU A 166 13.82 -18.95 -2.37
CA LEU A 166 12.62 -18.64 -1.56
C LEU A 166 12.85 -17.41 -0.68
N TYR A 167 14.04 -17.25 -0.11
CA TYR A 167 14.38 -16.08 0.71
C TYR A 167 14.36 -14.79 -0.10
N ALA A 168 14.92 -14.80 -1.32
CA ALA A 168 14.87 -13.64 -2.20
C ALA A 168 13.43 -13.28 -2.60
N TYR A 169 12.60 -14.29 -2.91
CA TYR A 169 11.18 -14.08 -3.17
C TYR A 169 10.46 -13.47 -1.95
N ASP A 170 10.64 -14.05 -0.77
CA ASP A 170 10.03 -13.57 0.46
C ASP A 170 10.52 -12.16 0.80
N TYR A 171 11.80 -11.84 0.59
CA TYR A 171 12.37 -10.51 0.82
C TYR A 171 11.66 -9.42 0.02
N LEU A 172 11.33 -9.71 -1.25
CA LEU A 172 10.67 -8.76 -2.15
C LEU A 172 9.15 -8.70 -1.94
N THR A 173 8.53 -9.76 -1.44
CA THR A 173 7.05 -9.88 -1.38
C THR A 173 6.46 -9.70 0.01
N LEU A 174 7.20 -10.04 1.07
CA LEU A 174 6.79 -9.84 2.46
C LEU A 174 7.01 -8.38 2.89
N VAL A 175 6.06 -7.54 2.51
CA VAL A 175 6.00 -6.12 2.90
C VAL A 175 5.10 -5.87 4.12
N ARG A 176 4.28 -6.87 4.49
CA ARG A 176 3.34 -6.84 5.63
C ARG A 176 3.73 -7.86 6.68
N PRO A 177 3.35 -7.67 7.96
CA PRO A 177 3.63 -8.61 9.02
C PRO A 177 2.75 -9.86 8.89
N THR A 178 2.98 -10.67 7.86
CA THR A 178 2.26 -11.89 7.50
C THR A 178 3.26 -13.00 7.16
N THR A 179 2.76 -14.22 6.95
CA THR A 179 3.56 -15.30 6.37
C THR A 179 3.60 -15.22 4.84
N SER A 180 4.58 -15.89 4.24
CA SER A 180 4.83 -15.87 2.79
C SER A 180 3.59 -16.31 2.00
N PRO A 181 3.27 -15.65 0.89
CA PRO A 181 2.20 -16.10 -0.01
C PRO A 181 2.60 -17.37 -0.79
N LEU A 182 3.90 -17.65 -0.94
CA LEU A 182 4.41 -18.82 -1.66
C LEU A 182 4.66 -19.98 -0.67
N PHE A 183 3.98 -21.11 -0.87
CA PHE A 183 3.95 -22.22 0.09
C PHE A 183 3.55 -21.74 1.50
N PRO A 184 2.35 -21.18 1.67
CA PRO A 184 2.00 -20.41 2.87
C PRO A 184 1.93 -21.26 4.14
N TRP A 185 1.71 -22.57 4.01
CA TRP A 185 1.74 -23.54 5.11
C TRP A 185 3.14 -23.87 5.64
N GLN A 186 4.21 -23.30 5.06
CA GLN A 186 5.54 -23.33 5.68
C GLN A 186 5.73 -22.21 6.70
N PHE A 187 4.75 -21.30 6.84
CA PHE A 187 4.75 -20.20 7.81
C PHE A 187 6.03 -19.36 7.81
N ARG A 188 6.69 -19.23 6.65
CA ARG A 188 7.89 -18.40 6.52
C ARG A 188 7.50 -16.95 6.70
N ALA A 189 8.08 -16.28 7.67
CA ALA A 189 7.96 -14.84 7.85
C ALA A 189 9.34 -14.26 8.17
N PHE A 190 9.42 -12.95 8.33
CA PHE A 190 10.62 -12.29 8.84
C PHE A 190 10.46 -11.91 10.30
N ASP A 191 11.57 -11.85 11.02
CA ASP A 191 11.68 -11.48 12.44
C ASP A 191 10.93 -10.20 12.84
N TRP A 192 10.90 -9.18 12.00
CA TRP A 192 10.14 -7.95 12.25
C TRP A 192 8.61 -8.17 12.29
N SER A 193 8.11 -9.29 11.76
CA SER A 193 6.70 -9.69 11.88
C SER A 193 6.38 -10.34 13.23
N MET A 194 7.41 -10.72 14.01
CA MET A 194 7.26 -11.50 15.25
C MET A 194 6.27 -10.88 16.25
N PRO A 195 6.30 -9.56 16.54
CA PRO A 195 5.37 -8.98 17.52
C PRO A 195 3.91 -9.15 17.11
N ALA A 196 3.60 -9.04 15.81
CA ALA A 196 2.24 -9.19 15.30
C ALA A 196 1.81 -10.67 15.25
N LEU A 197 2.70 -11.55 14.77
CA LEU A 197 2.46 -12.99 14.71
C LEU A 197 2.22 -13.59 16.09
N SER A 198 3.02 -13.19 17.09
CA SER A 198 2.88 -13.64 18.47
C SER A 198 1.61 -13.10 19.14
N ALA A 199 1.18 -11.89 18.78
CA ALA A 199 -0.07 -11.30 19.25
C ALA A 199 -1.32 -11.85 18.53
N GLY A 200 -1.14 -12.71 17.53
CA GLY A 200 -2.23 -13.23 16.69
C GLY A 200 -2.85 -12.21 15.75
N GLY A 201 -2.23 -11.03 15.57
CA GLY A 201 -2.80 -9.96 14.77
C GLY A 201 -2.05 -8.62 14.81
N VAL A 202 -2.59 -7.62 14.13
CA VAL A 202 -2.06 -6.25 14.09
C VAL A 202 -3.11 -5.28 14.63
N ALA A 203 -2.73 -4.46 15.61
CA ALA A 203 -3.59 -3.42 16.20
C ALA A 203 -4.98 -3.94 16.63
N GLY A 204 -5.00 -5.09 17.30
CA GLY A 204 -6.22 -5.74 17.77
C GLY A 204 -7.01 -6.47 16.67
N ARG A 205 -6.58 -6.44 15.41
CA ARG A 205 -7.18 -7.23 14.32
C ARG A 205 -6.47 -8.57 14.16
N GLY A 206 -7.20 -9.65 14.40
CA GLY A 206 -6.70 -11.01 14.22
C GLY A 206 -6.39 -11.36 12.75
N TYR A 207 -5.41 -12.23 12.54
CA TYR A 207 -5.14 -12.81 11.23
C TYR A 207 -6.31 -13.63 10.68
N GLY A 208 -6.44 -13.71 9.36
CA GLY A 208 -7.55 -14.42 8.70
C GLY A 208 -8.91 -13.72 8.81
N ARG A 209 -9.00 -12.60 9.53
CA ARG A 209 -10.25 -11.83 9.67
C ARG A 209 -10.29 -10.70 8.62
N PRO A 210 -11.32 -10.65 7.76
CA PRO A 210 -11.50 -9.53 6.82
C PRO A 210 -11.72 -8.22 7.60
N GLU A 211 -11.59 -7.02 7.02
CA GLU A 211 -11.82 -5.76 7.76
C GLU A 211 -13.17 -5.74 8.53
N THR A 212 -14.25 -6.19 7.87
CA THR A 212 -15.60 -6.18 8.43
C THR A 212 -16.34 -7.50 8.21
N GLY A 213 -17.35 -7.73 9.03
CA GLY A 213 -18.24 -8.88 8.89
C GLY A 213 -19.12 -8.77 7.64
N ARG A 214 -19.67 -9.90 7.17
CA ARG A 214 -20.42 -9.97 5.90
C ARG A 214 -21.57 -8.96 5.79
N LYS A 215 -22.33 -8.74 6.88
CA LYS A 215 -23.44 -7.77 6.89
C LYS A 215 -22.93 -6.34 6.71
N SER A 216 -21.91 -5.96 7.48
CA SER A 216 -21.26 -4.64 7.35
C SER A 216 -20.59 -4.46 6.00
N ALA A 217 -20.01 -5.51 5.42
CA ALA A 217 -19.42 -5.48 4.09
C ALA A 217 -20.44 -5.13 2.98
N LEU A 218 -21.70 -5.58 3.10
CA LEU A 218 -22.77 -5.18 2.18
C LEU A 218 -23.13 -3.70 2.33
N VAL A 219 -23.20 -3.20 3.57
CA VAL A 219 -23.42 -1.77 3.83
C VAL A 219 -22.27 -0.95 3.27
N HIS A 220 -21.02 -1.37 3.50
CA HIS A 220 -19.83 -0.73 2.94
C HIS A 220 -19.88 -0.70 1.42
N LEU A 221 -20.30 -1.79 0.76
CA LEU A 221 -20.45 -1.83 -0.69
C LEU A 221 -21.50 -0.83 -1.18
N LEU A 222 -22.65 -0.73 -0.49
CA LEU A 222 -23.68 0.26 -0.84
C LEU A 222 -23.18 1.69 -0.69
N VAL A 223 -22.51 2.01 0.43
CA VAL A 223 -21.90 3.32 0.66
C VAL A 223 -20.81 3.62 -0.37
N TYR A 224 -19.99 2.63 -0.71
CA TYR A 224 -18.96 2.72 -1.75
C TYR A 224 -19.58 3.05 -3.11
N VAL A 225 -20.62 2.32 -3.53
CA VAL A 225 -21.34 2.59 -4.79
C VAL A 225 -21.98 3.98 -4.79
N MET A 226 -22.61 4.39 -3.67
CA MET A 226 -23.19 5.73 -3.54
C MET A 226 -22.12 6.83 -3.74
N PHE A 227 -20.95 6.68 -3.12
CA PHE A 227 -19.86 7.63 -3.29
C PHE A 227 -19.22 7.57 -4.68
N ILE A 228 -19.17 6.40 -5.33
CA ILE A 228 -18.75 6.33 -6.74
C ILE A 228 -19.70 7.19 -7.57
N VAL A 229 -21.01 6.97 -7.46
CA VAL A 229 -22.00 7.70 -8.25
C VAL A 229 -21.91 9.20 -7.98
N TYR A 230 -21.76 9.60 -6.71
CA TYR A 230 -21.60 11.01 -6.34
C TYR A 230 -20.32 11.64 -6.90
N VAL A 231 -19.17 11.00 -6.70
CA VAL A 231 -17.86 11.49 -7.18
C VAL A 231 -17.81 11.50 -8.70
N ASP A 232 -18.45 10.55 -9.36
CA ASP A 232 -18.52 10.51 -10.81
C ASP A 232 -19.32 11.69 -11.38
N ASN A 233 -20.54 11.89 -10.86
CA ASN A 233 -21.40 12.99 -11.30
C ASN A 233 -20.79 14.38 -11.04
N LEU A 234 -20.07 14.55 -9.92
CA LEU A 234 -19.53 15.84 -9.52
C LEU A 234 -18.07 16.04 -9.94
N ALA A 235 -17.18 15.14 -9.52
CA ALA A 235 -15.75 15.30 -9.69
C ALA A 235 -15.32 14.88 -11.09
N LEU A 236 -15.60 13.66 -11.56
CA LEU A 236 -15.09 13.16 -12.85
C LEU A 236 -15.49 14.04 -14.04
N ARG A 237 -16.74 14.53 -14.09
CA ARG A 237 -17.21 15.46 -15.13
C ARG A 237 -16.55 16.85 -15.07
N SER A 238 -16.00 17.21 -13.91
CA SER A 238 -15.43 18.53 -13.64
C SER A 238 -13.91 18.51 -13.48
N ILE A 239 -13.27 17.34 -13.57
CA ILE A 239 -11.81 17.23 -13.54
C ILE A 239 -11.24 18.10 -14.64
N GLY A 240 -10.18 18.84 -14.31
CA GLY A 240 -9.55 19.72 -15.27
C GLY A 240 -10.24 21.09 -15.42
N ARG A 241 -11.46 21.23 -14.90
CA ARG A 241 -12.34 22.39 -15.13
C ARG A 241 -12.62 23.18 -13.87
N ILE A 242 -12.59 22.52 -12.71
CA ILE A 242 -12.81 23.14 -11.41
C ILE A 242 -11.69 22.80 -10.43
N THR A 243 -11.47 23.72 -9.52
CA THR A 243 -10.61 23.60 -8.35
C THR A 243 -11.45 23.36 -7.10
N MET A 244 -10.82 22.90 -6.03
CA MET A 244 -11.53 22.68 -4.78
C MET A 244 -12.11 23.98 -4.20
N ALA A 245 -11.50 25.13 -4.49
CA ALA A 245 -11.93 26.44 -3.98
C ALA A 245 -13.23 26.94 -4.63
N GLU A 246 -13.53 26.50 -5.85
CA GLU A 246 -14.71 26.92 -6.61
C GLU A 246 -15.98 26.15 -6.22
N LEU A 247 -15.82 25.05 -5.48
CA LEU A 247 -16.93 24.25 -4.98
C LEU A 247 -17.57 24.85 -3.73
N GLY A 248 -18.88 24.70 -3.58
CA GLY A 248 -19.55 25.00 -2.30
C GLY A 248 -18.99 24.15 -1.16
N THR A 249 -18.99 24.68 0.07
CA THR A 249 -18.37 24.03 1.25
C THR A 249 -18.88 22.60 1.48
N ILE A 250 -20.17 22.34 1.24
CA ILE A 250 -20.75 21.00 1.37
C ILE A 250 -20.09 20.03 0.39
N HIS A 251 -19.92 20.43 -0.88
CA HIS A 251 -19.27 19.60 -1.89
C HIS A 251 -17.80 19.36 -1.56
N GLN A 252 -17.11 20.36 -1.02
CA GLN A 252 -15.73 20.21 -0.59
C GLN A 252 -15.58 19.15 0.52
N LEU A 253 -16.46 19.17 1.52
CA LEU A 253 -16.47 18.18 2.57
C LEU A 253 -16.86 16.79 2.04
N MET A 254 -17.93 16.72 1.23
CA MET A 254 -18.44 15.46 0.68
C MET A 254 -17.46 14.77 -0.27
N LEU A 255 -16.70 15.52 -1.08
CA LEU A 255 -15.64 14.94 -1.92
C LEU A 255 -14.49 14.41 -1.08
N THR A 256 -14.11 15.13 -0.01
CA THR A 256 -13.04 14.69 0.90
C THR A 256 -13.43 13.40 1.62
N ILE A 257 -14.65 13.35 2.18
CA ILE A 257 -15.21 12.15 2.81
C ILE A 257 -15.33 11.02 1.77
N GLY A 258 -15.89 11.34 0.60
CA GLY A 258 -16.10 10.39 -0.47
C GLY A 258 -14.82 9.72 -0.92
N ALA A 259 -13.74 10.47 -1.16
CA ALA A 259 -12.44 9.88 -1.52
C ALA A 259 -11.89 8.95 -0.43
N GLY A 260 -12.00 9.35 0.84
CA GLY A 260 -11.62 8.49 1.97
C GLY A 260 -12.42 7.19 1.98
N CYS A 261 -13.74 7.28 1.82
CA CYS A 261 -14.63 6.12 1.74
C CYS A 261 -14.33 5.22 0.54
N LEU A 262 -14.10 5.79 -0.65
CA LEU A 262 -13.74 5.02 -1.84
C LEU A 262 -12.46 4.23 -1.62
N ILE A 263 -11.45 4.83 -1.00
CA ILE A 263 -10.19 4.13 -0.73
C ILE A 263 -10.36 3.03 0.34
N SER A 264 -10.96 3.36 1.49
CA SER A 264 -11.06 2.39 2.60
C SER A 264 -12.05 1.27 2.35
N LEU A 265 -13.20 1.58 1.75
CA LEU A 265 -14.31 0.62 1.63
C LEU A 265 -14.17 -0.31 0.41
N ALA A 266 -13.24 -0.02 -0.53
CA ALA A 266 -13.06 -0.85 -1.73
C ALA A 266 -12.63 -2.29 -1.42
N THR A 267 -11.87 -2.52 -0.35
CA THR A 267 -11.28 -3.84 -0.07
C THR A 267 -12.16 -4.73 0.81
N GLY A 268 -12.92 -4.15 1.75
CA GLY A 268 -13.73 -4.89 2.72
C GLY A 268 -14.68 -5.93 2.10
N PRO A 269 -15.49 -5.58 1.08
CA PRO A 269 -16.36 -6.53 0.40
C PRO A 269 -15.61 -7.72 -0.20
N CYS A 270 -14.51 -7.45 -0.92
CA CYS A 270 -13.67 -8.47 -1.52
C CYS A 270 -13.02 -9.38 -0.46
N GLU A 271 -12.44 -8.80 0.60
CA GLU A 271 -11.82 -9.54 1.69
C GLU A 271 -12.83 -10.46 2.39
N SER A 272 -14.06 -9.99 2.63
CA SER A 272 -15.13 -10.75 3.30
C SER A 272 -15.51 -12.04 2.57
N VAL A 273 -15.33 -12.07 1.23
CA VAL A 273 -15.59 -13.23 0.39
C VAL A 273 -14.32 -14.07 0.21
N ILE A 274 -13.20 -13.43 -0.15
CA ILE A 274 -11.95 -14.12 -0.51
C ILE A 274 -11.35 -14.82 0.70
N PHE A 275 -11.24 -14.14 1.85
CA PHE A 275 -10.60 -14.74 3.04
C PHE A 275 -11.36 -15.99 3.46
N ARG A 276 -12.69 -15.91 3.49
CA ARG A 276 -13.54 -17.06 3.81
C ARG A 276 -13.28 -18.24 2.88
N ARG A 277 -13.22 -18.01 1.56
CA ARG A 277 -12.99 -19.07 0.57
C ARG A 277 -11.60 -19.71 0.76
N LEU A 278 -10.56 -18.88 0.90
CA LEU A 278 -9.19 -19.35 1.08
C LEU A 278 -9.01 -20.16 2.37
N LEU A 279 -9.61 -19.72 3.48
CA LEU A 279 -9.54 -20.40 4.77
C LEU A 279 -10.40 -21.66 4.81
N SER A 280 -11.64 -21.61 4.29
CA SER A 280 -12.53 -22.78 4.28
C SER A 280 -11.99 -23.90 3.39
N GLY A 281 -11.34 -23.53 2.29
CA GLY A 281 -10.63 -24.49 1.42
C GLY A 281 -9.26 -24.90 1.93
N LYS A 282 -8.82 -24.42 3.11
CA LYS A 282 -7.47 -24.65 3.67
C LYS A 282 -6.34 -24.36 2.66
N ILE A 283 -6.56 -23.41 1.75
CA ILE A 283 -5.61 -23.04 0.70
C ILE A 283 -4.43 -22.31 1.35
N VAL A 284 -4.74 -21.42 2.30
CA VAL A 284 -3.75 -20.64 3.06
C VAL A 284 -4.07 -20.70 4.58
N PRO A 285 -3.07 -20.58 5.45
CA PRO A 285 -3.31 -20.38 6.88
C PRO A 285 -3.77 -18.94 7.17
N PRO A 286 -4.40 -18.69 8.33
CA PRO A 286 -4.82 -17.36 8.76
C PRO A 286 -3.71 -16.31 8.70
N THR A 287 -2.48 -16.66 9.11
CA THR A 287 -1.32 -15.75 9.17
C THR A 287 -0.88 -15.21 7.80
N ALA A 288 -1.33 -15.81 6.70
CA ALA A 288 -1.08 -15.30 5.35
C ALA A 288 -2.06 -14.17 4.96
N LEU A 289 -3.13 -13.99 5.74
CA LEU A 289 -4.22 -13.07 5.46
C LEU A 289 -4.28 -11.98 6.52
N LEU A 290 -3.98 -10.75 6.10
CA LEU A 290 -4.16 -9.54 6.89
C LEU A 290 -4.99 -8.56 6.08
N ALA A 291 -6.05 -8.05 6.68
CA ALA A 291 -6.90 -7.02 6.08
C ALA A 291 -6.07 -5.78 5.71
N ASN A 292 -6.41 -5.10 4.62
CA ASN A 292 -5.69 -3.90 4.21
C ASN A 292 -5.98 -2.69 5.09
N PHE A 293 -7.17 -2.67 5.69
CA PHE A 293 -7.64 -1.66 6.62
C PHE A 293 -8.15 -2.31 7.90
N ASN A 294 -8.21 -1.52 8.97
CA ASN A 294 -8.76 -1.93 10.25
C ASN A 294 -9.72 -0.85 10.78
N GLN A 295 -10.89 -0.74 10.15
CA GLN A 295 -11.98 0.16 10.55
C GLN A 295 -11.47 1.60 10.80
N PRO A 296 -10.89 2.25 9.78
CA PRO A 296 -10.21 3.54 9.93
C PRO A 296 -11.13 4.66 10.46
N TYR A 297 -12.44 4.56 10.20
CA TYR A 297 -13.46 5.49 10.72
C TYR A 297 -13.64 5.43 12.26
N LEU A 298 -13.12 4.40 12.93
CA LEU A 298 -13.10 4.29 14.39
C LEU A 298 -11.81 4.81 15.02
N ALA A 299 -10.91 5.41 14.23
CA ALA A 299 -9.67 5.94 14.76
C ALA A 299 -9.91 6.96 15.89
N SER A 300 -9.11 6.82 16.94
CA SER A 300 -9.15 7.70 18.12
C SER A 300 -8.21 8.90 18.02
N SER A 301 -7.28 8.87 17.06
CA SER A 301 -6.21 9.85 16.86
C SER A 301 -5.61 9.73 15.46
N ILE A 302 -4.84 10.73 15.03
CA ILE A 302 -4.09 10.71 13.75
C ILE A 302 -3.10 9.54 13.74
N GLN A 303 -2.40 9.32 14.85
CA GLN A 303 -1.45 8.22 14.97
C GLN A 303 -2.15 6.85 14.85
N ASP A 304 -3.33 6.69 15.45
CA ASP A 304 -4.11 5.45 15.34
C ASP A 304 -4.60 5.21 13.91
N PHE A 305 -5.10 6.27 13.25
CA PHE A 305 -5.57 6.19 11.87
C PHE A 305 -4.48 5.73 10.90
N TRP A 306 -3.41 6.52 10.74
CA TRP A 306 -2.34 6.26 9.76
C TRP A 306 -1.38 5.16 10.20
N GLY A 307 -1.18 5.00 11.51
CA GLY A 307 -0.30 3.97 12.04
C GLY A 307 -0.94 2.60 11.97
N ASN A 308 -2.19 2.46 12.40
CA ASN A 308 -2.74 1.16 12.77
C ASN A 308 -3.93 0.72 11.92
N ARG A 309 -4.60 1.64 11.22
CA ARG A 309 -5.90 1.35 10.60
C ARG A 309 -5.94 1.58 9.09
N TRP A 310 -4.99 2.32 8.55
CA TRP A 310 -4.93 2.71 7.15
C TRP A 310 -3.76 2.04 6.41
N HIS A 311 -4.04 1.36 5.30
CA HIS A 311 -3.08 0.73 4.38
C HIS A 311 -1.87 0.05 5.01
N HIS A 312 -2.06 -1.18 5.49
CA HIS A 312 -0.95 -1.97 6.04
C HIS A 312 0.15 -2.33 5.03
N SER A 313 -0.10 -2.25 3.71
CA SER A 313 0.81 -2.70 2.65
C SER A 313 2.06 -1.85 2.47
N VAL A 314 2.01 -0.54 2.71
CA VAL A 314 3.10 0.39 2.39
C VAL A 314 3.90 0.82 3.62
N ARG A 315 3.36 0.65 4.83
CA ARG A 315 3.92 1.20 6.07
C ARG A 315 5.37 0.80 6.32
N ARG A 316 5.73 -0.46 6.09
CA ARG A 316 7.10 -0.96 6.30
C ARG A 316 8.10 -0.27 5.38
N GLN A 317 7.77 -0.15 4.09
CA GLN A 317 8.66 0.48 3.11
C GLN A 317 8.90 1.95 3.48
N LEU A 318 7.83 2.69 3.79
CA LEU A 318 7.92 4.11 4.16
C LEU A 318 8.74 4.33 5.44
N THR A 319 8.52 3.53 6.48
CA THR A 319 9.26 3.66 7.75
C THR A 319 10.74 3.27 7.60
N ARG A 320 11.06 2.23 6.84
CA ARG A 320 12.46 1.84 6.59
C ARG A 320 13.21 2.89 5.78
N LEU A 321 12.64 3.34 4.67
CA LEU A 321 13.24 4.41 3.86
C LEU A 321 13.31 5.73 4.63
N GLY A 322 12.32 6.01 5.48
CA GLY A 322 12.30 7.19 6.35
C GLY A 322 13.50 7.26 7.31
N SER A 323 14.12 6.12 7.63
CA SER A 323 15.31 6.07 8.49
C SER A 323 16.58 6.64 7.86
N LEU A 324 16.59 6.81 6.53
CA LEU A 324 17.71 7.38 5.77
C LEU A 324 17.80 8.91 5.88
N PHE A 325 16.72 9.56 6.29
CA PHE A 325 16.63 11.01 6.33
C PHE A 325 17.11 11.56 7.68
N PRO A 326 17.44 12.87 7.76
CA PRO A 326 17.85 13.51 9.01
C PRO A 326 16.84 13.25 10.14
N LEU A 327 17.33 12.86 11.31
CA LEU A 327 16.51 12.44 12.47
C LEU A 327 15.58 11.24 12.22
N GLY A 328 15.66 10.60 11.05
CA GLY A 328 14.83 9.47 10.64
C GLY A 328 15.02 8.21 11.47
N ARG A 329 16.11 8.12 12.24
CA ARG A 329 16.35 7.03 13.21
C ARG A 329 15.64 7.24 14.55
N THR A 330 15.12 8.44 14.81
CA THR A 330 14.28 8.70 15.99
C THR A 330 12.84 8.29 15.72
N LYS A 331 12.08 7.90 16.75
CA LYS A 331 10.67 7.50 16.58
C LYS A 331 9.81 8.59 15.90
N THR A 332 10.00 9.85 16.31
CA THR A 332 9.22 10.98 15.80
C THR A 332 9.68 11.38 14.39
N GLY A 333 10.99 11.48 14.15
CA GLY A 333 11.51 11.80 12.82
C GLY A 333 11.18 10.72 11.79
N ASN A 334 11.26 9.43 12.17
CA ASN A 334 10.85 8.34 11.29
C ASN A 334 9.38 8.43 10.88
N ALA A 335 8.50 8.69 11.85
CA ALA A 335 7.07 8.85 11.60
C ALA A 335 6.81 10.05 10.68
N PHE A 336 7.48 11.18 10.89
CA PHE A 336 7.36 12.35 10.02
C PHE A 336 7.82 12.06 8.59
N TRP A 337 8.99 11.46 8.41
CA TRP A 337 9.49 11.10 7.08
C TRP A 337 8.63 10.04 6.39
N ALA A 338 7.95 9.17 7.13
CA ALA A 338 6.97 8.26 6.55
C ALA A 338 5.80 9.01 5.89
N TYR A 339 5.35 10.16 6.45
CA TYR A 339 4.37 11.02 5.79
C TYR A 339 4.93 11.69 4.54
N VAL A 340 6.17 12.19 4.57
CA VAL A 340 6.81 12.80 3.39
C VAL A 340 6.94 11.77 2.26
N LEU A 341 7.43 10.56 2.58
CA LEU A 341 7.53 9.47 1.61
C LEU A 341 6.16 9.00 1.12
N SER A 342 5.13 9.04 1.98
CA SER A 342 3.75 8.80 1.55
C SER A 342 3.29 9.86 0.56
N ALA A 343 3.65 11.13 0.76
CA ALA A 343 3.38 12.19 -0.19
C ALA A 343 4.07 11.97 -1.54
N MET A 344 5.32 11.50 -1.51
CA MET A 344 6.06 11.12 -2.72
C MET A 344 5.41 9.96 -3.45
N LEU A 345 4.99 8.92 -2.73
CA LEU A 345 4.22 7.81 -3.28
C LEU A 345 2.96 8.31 -4.00
N HIS A 346 2.11 9.09 -3.32
CA HIS A 346 0.84 9.51 -3.90
C HIS A 346 1.03 10.50 -5.06
N SER A 347 2.04 11.38 -4.98
CA SER A 347 2.43 12.23 -6.11
C SER A 347 2.83 11.38 -7.32
N PHE A 348 3.58 10.30 -7.07
CA PHE A 348 4.05 9.38 -8.10
C PHE A 348 2.92 8.55 -8.70
N ILE A 349 1.92 8.13 -7.91
CA ILE A 349 0.70 7.49 -8.43
C ILE A 349 0.01 8.39 -9.46
N LEU A 350 -0.01 9.70 -9.21
CA LEU A 350 -0.61 10.71 -10.10
C LEU A 350 0.32 11.16 -11.24
N ALA A 351 1.55 10.62 -11.33
CA ALA A 351 2.55 11.07 -12.29
C ALA A 351 2.09 11.00 -13.75
N ARG A 352 1.30 9.98 -14.11
CA ARG A 352 0.79 9.78 -15.48
C ARG A 352 -0.23 10.81 -15.93
N SER A 353 -0.80 11.59 -15.01
CA SER A 353 -1.69 12.68 -15.38
C SER A 353 -0.92 14.00 -15.60
N LYS A 354 0.38 14.02 -15.29
CA LYS A 354 1.25 15.19 -15.47
C LYS A 354 1.97 15.13 -16.80
N PRO A 355 2.51 16.28 -17.28
CA PRO A 355 3.40 16.28 -18.44
C PRO A 355 4.56 15.31 -18.26
N GLU A 356 4.93 14.63 -19.35
CA GLU A 356 6.04 13.68 -19.36
C GLU A 356 7.35 14.42 -19.00
N PRO A 357 8.16 13.87 -18.07
CA PRO A 357 9.41 14.51 -17.70
C PRO A 357 10.40 14.48 -18.89
N SER A 358 11.23 15.50 -19.00
CA SER A 358 12.23 15.59 -20.07
C SER A 358 13.65 15.63 -19.52
N SER A 359 14.59 15.02 -20.23
CA SER A 359 16.03 15.11 -19.90
C SER A 359 16.57 16.53 -20.01
N SER A 360 15.96 17.39 -20.84
CA SER A 360 16.32 18.81 -20.95
C SER A 360 15.92 19.63 -19.71
N ASN A 361 15.00 19.12 -18.89
CA ASN A 361 14.59 19.72 -17.64
C ASN A 361 14.61 18.68 -16.51
N PRO A 362 15.77 18.35 -15.92
CA PRO A 362 15.87 17.33 -14.87
C PRO A 362 14.93 17.57 -13.68
N ALA A 363 14.56 18.83 -13.40
CA ALA A 363 13.61 19.16 -12.34
C ALA A 363 12.19 18.61 -12.60
N SER A 364 11.82 18.30 -13.85
CA SER A 364 10.55 17.65 -14.16
C SER A 364 10.44 16.24 -13.57
N TYR A 365 11.56 15.53 -13.39
CA TYR A 365 11.56 14.24 -12.70
C TYR A 365 11.28 14.38 -11.21
N LEU A 366 11.80 15.44 -10.57
CA LEU A 366 11.48 15.75 -9.17
C LEU A 366 10.00 16.10 -9.01
N ALA A 367 9.42 16.82 -9.97
CA ALA A 367 8.01 17.21 -9.95
C ALA A 367 7.02 16.01 -9.92
N LEU A 368 7.48 14.81 -10.34
CA LEU A 368 6.70 13.57 -10.23
C LEU A 368 6.49 13.15 -8.77
N PHE A 369 7.46 13.44 -7.90
CA PHE A 369 7.42 13.06 -6.48
C PHE A 369 6.91 14.17 -5.57
N PHE A 370 6.80 15.41 -6.07
CA PHE A 370 6.44 16.56 -5.26
C PHE A 370 5.25 17.32 -5.84
N ASP A 371 4.10 16.64 -5.90
CA ASP A 371 2.84 17.28 -6.21
C ASP A 371 2.42 18.23 -5.08
N ARG A 372 2.36 19.55 -5.33
CA ARG A 372 2.20 20.53 -4.25
C ARG A 372 0.98 20.28 -3.35
N PRO A 373 -0.25 20.07 -3.88
CA PRO A 373 -1.40 19.80 -3.03
C PRO A 373 -1.30 18.48 -2.25
N THR A 374 -0.80 17.42 -2.89
CA THR A 374 -0.57 16.12 -2.23
C THR A 374 0.49 16.22 -1.12
N VAL A 375 1.60 16.90 -1.39
CA VAL A 375 2.67 17.16 -0.41
C VAL A 375 2.12 17.95 0.77
N ALA A 376 1.36 19.02 0.50
CA ALA A 376 0.74 19.82 1.55
C ALA A 376 -0.17 18.97 2.46
N PHE A 377 -1.00 18.10 1.87
CA PHE A 377 -1.83 17.16 2.64
C PHE A 377 -1.00 16.29 3.57
N PHE A 378 -0.10 15.44 3.05
CA PHE A 378 0.61 14.46 3.88
C PHE A 378 1.57 15.12 4.88
N VAL A 379 2.30 16.17 4.48
CA VAL A 379 3.22 16.86 5.40
C VAL A 379 2.45 17.52 6.54
N SER A 380 1.28 18.11 6.26
CA SER A 380 0.43 18.65 7.32
C SER A 380 -0.07 17.58 8.29
N GLN A 381 -0.35 16.36 7.82
CA GLN A 381 -0.70 15.25 8.71
C GLN A 381 0.48 14.85 9.62
N GLY A 382 1.70 14.88 9.08
CA GLY A 382 2.92 14.68 9.87
C GLY A 382 3.08 15.72 10.99
N PHE A 383 2.91 17.00 10.67
CA PHE A 383 2.92 18.06 11.69
C PHE A 383 1.76 17.95 12.67
N ALA A 384 0.55 17.67 12.19
CA ALA A 384 -0.63 17.51 13.03
C ALA A 384 -0.48 16.35 14.02
N MET A 385 0.16 15.25 13.62
CA MET A 385 0.52 14.14 14.51
C MET A 385 1.55 14.58 15.57
N MET A 386 2.55 15.37 15.19
CA MET A 386 3.52 15.90 16.16
C MET A 386 2.84 16.82 17.17
N ILE A 387 1.93 17.70 16.72
CA ILE A 387 1.15 18.57 17.60
C ILE A 387 0.23 17.73 18.50
N GLU A 388 -0.47 16.75 17.93
CA GLU A 388 -1.36 15.84 18.67
C GLU A 388 -0.65 15.17 19.85
N ARG A 389 0.58 14.71 19.60
CA ARG A 389 1.37 13.98 20.59
C ARG A 389 1.81 14.84 21.78
N HIS A 390 2.08 16.13 21.56
CA HIS A 390 2.69 16.99 22.59
C HIS A 390 1.69 17.97 23.22
N PHE A 391 0.65 18.40 22.48
CA PHE A 391 -0.21 19.51 22.88
C PHE A 391 -1.69 19.17 22.96
N VAL A 392 -2.17 18.11 22.28
CA VAL A 392 -3.60 17.79 22.25
C VAL A 392 -3.97 16.81 23.36
N PRO A 393 -4.87 17.18 24.30
CA PRO A 393 -5.34 16.29 25.34
C PRO A 393 -5.97 15.02 24.77
N HIS A 394 -5.79 13.88 25.45
CA HIS A 394 -6.30 12.58 25.00
C HIS A 394 -7.80 12.60 24.64
N SER A 395 -8.62 13.32 25.41
CA SER A 395 -10.07 13.46 25.18
C SER A 395 -10.42 14.20 23.88
N MET A 396 -9.52 15.05 23.36
CA MET A 396 -9.75 15.88 22.17
C MET A 396 -9.11 15.31 20.90
N ARG A 397 -8.29 14.26 21.00
CA ARG A 397 -7.54 13.71 19.84
C ARG A 397 -8.43 13.25 18.70
N ARG A 398 -9.59 12.68 19.00
CA ARG A 398 -10.54 12.25 17.96
C ARG A 398 -11.13 13.44 17.20
N LEU A 399 -11.46 14.53 17.90
CA LEU A 399 -11.94 15.76 17.28
C LEU A 399 -10.83 16.41 16.45
N TRP A 400 -9.63 16.52 17.02
CA TRP A 400 -8.44 17.01 16.32
C TRP A 400 -8.18 16.25 15.02
N PHE A 401 -8.18 14.92 15.09
CA PHE A 401 -8.04 14.03 13.93
C PHE A 401 -9.04 14.37 12.82
N TRP A 402 -10.35 14.40 13.11
CA TRP A 402 -11.35 14.67 12.07
C TRP A 402 -11.23 16.07 11.48
N ILE A 403 -10.97 17.09 12.32
CA ILE A 403 -10.74 18.45 11.84
C ILE A 403 -9.54 18.48 10.88
N THR A 404 -8.43 17.86 11.27
CA THR A 404 -7.20 17.87 10.45
C THR A 404 -7.35 17.11 9.13
N ILE A 405 -8.06 15.97 9.12
CA ILE A 405 -8.31 15.21 7.90
C ILE A 405 -9.27 15.95 6.98
N LEU A 406 -10.37 16.50 7.49
CA LEU A 406 -11.37 17.17 6.65
C LEU A 406 -10.85 18.48 6.06
N ILE A 407 -10.05 19.23 6.82
CA ILE A 407 -9.45 20.47 6.32
C ILE A 407 -8.34 20.16 5.32
N ALA A 408 -7.34 19.36 5.71
CA ALA A 408 -6.19 19.11 4.85
C ALA A 408 -6.53 18.20 3.67
N GLY A 409 -7.50 17.30 3.82
CA GLY A 409 -7.94 16.40 2.75
C GLY A 409 -8.43 17.15 1.52
N ARG A 410 -8.92 18.39 1.69
CA ARG A 410 -9.27 19.29 0.57
C ARG A 410 -8.10 19.52 -0.37
N TRP A 411 -6.87 19.63 0.15
CA TRP A 411 -5.68 19.78 -0.69
C TRP A 411 -5.38 18.52 -1.49
N TYR A 412 -5.60 17.33 -0.93
CA TYR A 412 -5.43 16.09 -1.67
C TYR A 412 -6.43 15.98 -2.83
N ILE A 413 -7.71 16.31 -2.57
CA ILE A 413 -8.73 16.34 -3.63
C ILE A 413 -8.40 17.39 -4.69
N ASP A 414 -7.96 18.58 -4.29
CA ASP A 414 -7.53 19.62 -5.23
C ASP A 414 -6.38 19.14 -6.12
N GLY A 415 -5.43 18.38 -5.57
CA GLY A 415 -4.37 17.71 -6.32
C GLY A 415 -4.91 16.75 -7.39
N ILE A 416 -5.87 15.91 -7.02
CA ILE A 416 -6.54 14.99 -7.96
C ILE A 416 -7.27 15.79 -9.06
N LEU A 417 -8.08 16.78 -8.70
CA LEU A 417 -8.84 17.59 -9.65
C LEU A 417 -7.94 18.34 -10.64
N LYS A 418 -6.80 18.85 -10.15
CA LYS A 418 -5.78 19.51 -10.98
C LYS A 418 -4.94 18.54 -11.81
N SER A 419 -4.76 17.30 -11.33
CA SER A 419 -3.86 16.35 -11.97
C SER A 419 -4.28 15.96 -13.38
N TYR A 420 -5.57 16.03 -13.73
CA TYR A 420 -6.02 15.79 -15.12
C TYR A 420 -6.47 17.05 -15.86
N ILE A 421 -5.98 18.23 -15.46
CA ILE A 421 -5.97 19.39 -16.38
C ILE A 421 -4.96 19.05 -17.48
N THR A 422 -5.44 18.61 -18.64
CA THR A 422 -4.60 18.63 -19.85
C THR A 422 -4.12 20.07 -20.02
N PRO A 423 -2.81 20.34 -20.10
CA PRO A 423 -2.38 21.67 -20.52
C PRO A 423 -3.08 21.92 -21.86
N ALA A 424 -3.76 23.06 -21.98
CA ALA A 424 -4.24 23.50 -23.29
C ALA A 424 -3.06 23.36 -24.26
N PRO A 425 -3.26 22.82 -25.48
CA PRO A 425 -2.18 22.80 -26.45
C PRO A 425 -1.64 24.21 -26.53
N ILE A 426 -0.34 24.37 -26.28
CA ILE A 426 0.35 25.62 -26.53
C ILE A 426 0.22 25.80 -28.03
N VAL A 427 -0.80 26.54 -28.46
CA VAL A 427 -0.89 27.09 -29.80
C VAL A 427 0.26 28.08 -29.85
N LEU A 428 1.41 27.61 -30.32
CA LEU A 428 2.48 28.48 -30.78
C LEU A 428 1.84 29.35 -31.87
N LYS A 429 1.57 30.61 -31.52
CA LYS A 429 1.28 31.66 -32.50
C LYS A 429 2.58 32.18 -33.08
#